data_AF-U3U0H1-F1
#
_entry.id   AF-U3U0H1-F1
#
_cell.length_a   1.000
_cell.length_b   1.000
_cell.length_c   1.000
_cell.angle_alpha   90.00
_cell.angle_beta   90.00
_cell.angle_gamma   90.00
#
_symmetry.space_group_name_H-M   'P 1'
#
loop_
_entity.id
_entity.type
_entity.pdbx_description
1 polymer ?
#
loop_
_entity_poly.entity_id
_entity_poly.type
_entity_poly.pdbx_seq_one_letter_code
_entity_poly.pdbx_strand_id
1 'polypeptide(L)'
;MVKLDRNDPLMLARQLPTQTVALILAGGRGTRLKDLTAKRAKPAVHFGGKFRIIDFALSNCINSGIRRIGVITQYQSHTLT
;
A
#
# COMPACT_ATOMS: atom_id res chain seq x y z
N MET A 1 -32.15 -20.94 -7.82
CA MET A 1 -31.11 -20.01 -8.28
C MET A 1 -31.33 -18.67 -7.59
N VAL A 2 -30.52 -18.34 -6.58
CA VAL A 2 -30.69 -17.11 -5.79
C VAL A 2 -30.39 -15.91 -6.69
N LYS A 3 -31.36 -15.00 -6.85
CA LYS A 3 -31.13 -13.72 -7.51
C LYS A 3 -30.26 -12.87 -6.57
N LEU A 4 -29.01 -12.68 -6.96
CA LEU A 4 -28.06 -11.80 -6.26
C LEU A 4 -28.43 -10.36 -6.56
N ASP A 5 -29.14 -9.72 -5.63
CA ASP A 5 -29.43 -8.30 -5.70
C ASP A 5 -28.15 -7.49 -5.47
N ARG A 6 -27.88 -6.48 -6.30
CA ARG A 6 -26.67 -5.64 -6.17
C ARG A 6 -26.61 -4.84 -4.87
N ASN A 7 -27.75 -4.73 -4.18
CA ASN A 7 -27.89 -3.98 -2.93
C ASN A 7 -27.85 -4.86 -1.67
N ASP A 8 -27.52 -6.15 -1.78
CA ASP A 8 -27.28 -6.98 -0.60
C ASP A 8 -26.03 -6.47 0.16
N PRO A 9 -26.18 -5.98 1.40
CA PRO A 9 -25.07 -5.45 2.20
C PRO A 9 -23.93 -6.47 2.39
N LEU A 10 -24.24 -7.76 2.44
CA LEU A 10 -23.26 -8.85 2.58
C LEU A 10 -22.39 -8.98 1.32
N MET A 11 -22.98 -8.81 0.14
CA MET A 11 -22.24 -8.85 -1.12
C MET A 11 -21.50 -7.53 -1.39
N LEU A 12 -22.06 -6.41 -0.95
CA LEU A 12 -21.46 -5.09 -1.10
C LEU A 12 -20.08 -5.03 -0.43
N ALA A 13 -19.95 -5.53 0.80
CA ALA A 13 -18.67 -5.57 1.53
C ALA A 13 -17.56 -6.31 0.76
N ARG A 14 -17.91 -7.34 -0.03
CA ARG A 14 -16.96 -8.06 -0.89
C ARG A 14 -16.67 -7.36 -2.21
N GLN A 15 -17.60 -6.56 -2.73
CA GLN A 15 -17.47 -5.89 -4.02
C GLN A 15 -16.70 -4.56 -3.93
N LEU A 16 -16.84 -3.83 -2.81
CA LEU A 16 -16.18 -2.52 -2.65
C LEU A 16 -14.66 -2.57 -2.86
N PRO A 17 -13.90 -3.55 -2.33
CA PRO A 17 -12.45 -3.59 -2.53
C PRO A 17 -12.03 -3.80 -3.99
N THR A 18 -12.79 -4.57 -4.77
CA THR A 18 -12.48 -4.83 -6.19
C THR A 18 -12.76 -3.61 -7.05
N GLN A 19 -13.67 -2.73 -6.62
CA GLN A 19 -13.99 -1.45 -7.25
C GLN A 19 -13.13 -0.28 -6.74
N THR A 20 -12.26 -0.52 -5.74
CA THR A 20 -11.35 0.48 -5.18
C THR A 20 -9.97 0.45 -5.84
N VAL A 21 -9.28 1.58 -5.85
CA VAL A 21 -7.85 1.71 -6.20
C VAL A 21 -7.13 2.33 -5.01
N ALA A 22 -6.06 1.70 -4.54
CA ALA A 22 -5.21 2.26 -3.49
C ALA A 22 -4.07 3.08 -4.11
N LEU A 23 -3.85 4.28 -3.60
CA LEU A 23 -2.71 5.12 -3.95
C LEU A 23 -1.81 5.30 -2.73
N ILE A 24 -0.60 4.73 -2.77
CA ILE A 24 0.38 4.81 -1.69
C ILE A 24 1.37 5.92 -2.01
N LEU A 25 1.39 6.96 -1.17
CA LEU A 25 2.29 8.12 -1.31
C LEU A 25 3.66 7.81 -0.69
N ALA A 26 4.55 7.22 -1.50
CA ALA A 26 5.89 6.78 -1.14
C ALA A 26 6.99 7.82 -1.48
N GLY A 27 6.70 9.12 -1.26
CA GLY A 27 7.57 10.24 -1.67
C GLY A 27 8.37 10.95 -0.57
N GLY A 28 8.24 10.55 0.70
CA GLY A 28 8.86 11.28 1.80
C GLY A 28 10.38 11.10 1.91
N ARG A 29 11.14 12.20 1.86
CA ARG A 29 12.61 12.22 2.09
C ARG A 29 13.01 11.65 3.45
N GLY A 30 12.14 11.72 4.45
CA GLY A 30 12.36 11.09 5.75
C GLY A 30 13.44 11.74 6.61
N THR A 31 13.75 13.02 6.40
CA THR A 31 14.86 13.77 7.03
C THR A 31 14.96 13.65 8.56
N ARG A 32 13.84 13.40 9.24
CA ARG A 32 13.78 13.15 10.69
C ARG A 32 14.48 11.85 11.12
N LEU A 33 14.67 10.90 10.22
CA LEU A 33 15.37 9.62 10.44
C LEU A 33 16.88 9.71 10.15
N LYS A 34 17.39 10.90 9.81
CA LYS A 34 18.82 11.16 9.60
C LYS A 34 19.42 10.14 8.60
N ASP A 35 20.56 9.54 8.96
CA ASP A 35 21.38 8.71 8.07
C ASP A 35 20.66 7.45 7.56
N LEU A 36 19.63 6.97 8.27
CA LEU A 36 18.79 5.85 7.82
C LEU A 36 18.11 6.12 6.47
N THR A 37 17.89 7.39 6.13
CA THR A 37 17.26 7.84 4.88
C THR A 37 18.21 8.61 3.96
N ALA A 38 19.51 8.62 4.27
CA ALA A 38 20.49 9.37 3.46
C ALA A 38 20.58 8.84 2.02
N LYS A 39 20.50 7.52 1.84
CA LYS A 39 20.64 6.83 0.54
C LYS A 39 19.39 6.06 0.11
N ARG A 40 18.24 6.27 0.78
CA ARG A 40 16.99 5.56 0.47
C ARG A 40 15.76 6.36 0.89
N ALA A 41 14.66 6.13 0.19
CA ALA A 41 13.39 6.71 0.59
C ALA A 41 12.93 6.13 1.93
N LYS A 42 12.21 6.92 2.75
CA LYS A 42 11.64 6.45 4.02
C LYS A 42 10.86 5.13 3.90
N PRO A 43 10.01 4.93 2.86
CA PRO A 43 9.26 3.67 2.72
C PRO A 43 10.15 2.43 2.48
N ALA A 44 11.37 2.60 1.96
CA ALA A 44 12.33 1.52 1.69
C ALA A 44 13.21 1.18 2.89
N VAL A 45 13.04 1.86 4.04
CA VAL A 45 13.79 1.55 5.27
C VAL A 45 13.39 0.16 5.77
N HIS A 46 14.40 -0.65 6.11
CA HIS A 46 14.20 -1.99 6.66
C HIS A 46 13.56 -1.92 8.05
N PHE A 47 12.66 -2.85 8.33
CA PHE A 47 11.93 -2.97 9.58
C PHE A 47 11.70 -4.46 9.91
N GLY A 48 11.82 -4.83 11.19
CA GLY A 48 11.54 -6.21 11.62
C GLY A 48 12.43 -7.28 10.96
N GLY A 49 13.68 -6.95 10.63
CA GLY A 49 14.69 -7.87 10.08
C GLY A 49 14.56 -8.14 8.58
N LYS A 50 13.36 -8.43 8.08
CA LYS A 50 13.15 -8.84 6.68
C LYS A 50 12.23 -7.94 5.86
N PHE A 51 11.50 -7.02 6.51
CA PHE A 51 10.51 -6.19 5.83
C PHE A 51 11.03 -4.79 5.57
N ARG A 52 10.31 -4.04 4.74
CA ARG A 52 10.42 -2.59 4.58
C ARG A 52 9.14 -1.94 5.09
N ILE A 53 9.21 -0.65 5.44
CA ILE A 53 8.04 0.09 5.94
C ILE A 53 6.86 0.03 4.96
N ILE A 54 7.11 0.10 3.65
CA ILE A 54 6.05 0.03 2.63
C ILE A 54 5.28 -1.30 2.62
N ASP A 55 5.90 -2.39 3.05
CA ASP A 55 5.30 -3.73 3.02
C ASP A 55 4.04 -3.80 3.87
N PHE A 56 3.96 -3.01 4.94
CA PHE A 56 2.78 -2.94 5.80
C PHE A 56 1.58 -2.31 5.08
N ALA A 57 1.80 -1.22 4.34
CA ALA A 57 0.74 -0.57 3.57
C ALA A 57 0.24 -1.49 2.44
N LEU A 58 1.17 -2.15 1.74
CA LEU A 58 0.84 -3.11 0.68
C LEU A 58 0.08 -4.32 1.24
N SER A 59 0.57 -4.90 2.34
CA SER A 59 -0.08 -6.05 2.99
C SER A 59 -1.49 -5.69 3.46
N ASN A 60 -1.70 -4.49 3.99
CA ASN A 60 -3.03 -4.02 4.36
C ASN A 60 -3.97 -3.96 3.15
N CYS A 61 -3.52 -3.39 2.01
CA CYS A 61 -4.34 -3.38 0.80
C CYS A 61 -4.72 -4.80 0.34
N ILE A 62 -3.75 -5.71 0.29
CA ILE A 62 -3.98 -7.10 -0.12
C ILE A 62 -4.93 -7.82 0.84
N ASN A 63 -4.72 -7.69 2.15
CA ASN A 63 -5.56 -8.32 3.17
C ASN A 63 -6.98 -7.74 3.20
N SER A 64 -7.16 -6.48 2.77
CA SER A 64 -8.48 -5.85 2.58
C SER A 64 -9.13 -6.15 1.22
N GLY A 65 -8.51 -6.97 0.36
CA GLY A 65 -9.03 -7.30 -0.97
C GLY A 65 -8.79 -6.24 -2.05
N ILE A 66 -8.03 -5.19 -1.75
CA ILE A 66 -7.68 -4.12 -2.70
C ILE A 66 -6.41 -4.52 -3.45
N ARG A 67 -6.59 -4.95 -4.71
CA ARG A 67 -5.49 -5.46 -5.56
C ARG A 67 -4.98 -4.48 -6.61
N ARG A 68 -5.72 -3.39 -6.85
CA ARG A 68 -5.28 -2.31 -7.74
C ARG A 68 -4.57 -1.26 -6.90
N ILE A 69 -3.24 -1.30 -6.94
CA ILE A 69 -2.39 -0.47 -6.07
C ILE A 69 -1.42 0.32 -6.94
N GLY A 70 -1.44 1.65 -6.81
CA GLY A 70 -0.45 2.56 -7.38
C GLY A 70 0.48 3.09 -6.30
N VAL A 71 1.80 2.97 -6.49
CA VAL A 71 2.80 3.54 -5.57
C VAL A 71 3.38 4.80 -6.21
N ILE A 72 3.06 5.96 -5.62
CA ILE A 72 3.53 7.26 -6.11
C ILE A 72 4.82 7.62 -5.40
N THR A 73 5.92 7.67 -6.14
CA THR A 73 7.25 7.98 -5.61
C THR A 73 7.70 9.37 -6.09
N GLN A 74 8.43 10.09 -5.24
CA GLN A 74 8.96 11.43 -5.56
C GLN A 74 10.46 11.56 -5.27
N TYR A 75 10.99 10.81 -4.30
CA TYR A 75 12.37 10.89 -3.84
C TYR A 75 12.99 9.50 -3.81
N GLN A 76 14.18 9.35 -4.40
CA GLN A 76 14.98 8.10 -4.37
C GLN A 76 14.15 6.85 -4.72
N SER A 77 13.33 6.93 -5.77
CA SER A 77 12.37 5.89 -6.19
C SER A 77 13.04 4.55 -6.55
N HIS A 78 14.27 4.58 -7.04
CA HIS A 78 15.09 3.40 -7.33
C HIS A 78 15.35 2.52 -6.11
N THR A 79 15.11 3.01 -4.89
CA THR A 79 15.24 2.18 -3.67
C THR A 79 14.00 1.35 -3.37
N LEU A 80 12.89 1.59 -4.08
CA LEU A 80 11.66 0.82 -4.00
C LEU A 80 11.50 -0.22 -5.12
N THR A 81 12.15 -0.01 -6.27
CA THR A 81 12.23 -0.96 -7.40
C THR A 81 13.34 -1.97 -7.17
#